data_AF-A0A1H9IJK0-F1
#
_entry.id   AF-A0A1H9IJK0-F1
#
_cell.length_a   1.000
_cell.length_b   1.000
_cell.length_c   1.000
_cell.angle_alpha   90.00
_cell.angle_beta   90.00
_cell.angle_gamma   90.00
#
_symmetry.space_group_name_H-M   'P 1'
#
loop_
_entity.id
_entity.type
_entity.pdbx_description
1 polymer ?
#
loop_
_entity_poly.entity_id
_entity_poly.type
_entity_poly.pdbx_seq_one_letter_code
_entity_poly.pdbx_strand_id
1 'polypeptide(L)' 'MKQLLLTNWHPMRWIRLAIGLFLIQQAIQYQQLLFGFMAAFFLFQSIFNTGCSLNGCSVPPLKKNKNE' A
#
# COMPACT_ATOMS: atom_id res chain seq x y z
N MET A 1 -20.78 10.66 9.48
CA MET A 1 -20.02 10.27 8.26
C MET A 1 -18.78 11.15 8.01
N LYS A 2 -18.03 11.56 9.03
CA LYS A 2 -16.74 12.28 8.86
C LYS A 2 -15.53 11.46 9.35
N GLN A 3 -15.82 10.39 10.09
CA GLN A 3 -14.82 9.54 10.76
C GLN A 3 -14.18 8.52 9.81
N LEU A 4 -14.83 8.12 8.71
CA LEU A 4 -14.23 7.23 7.70
C LEU A 4 -13.11 7.92 6.91
N LEU A 5 -13.25 9.22 6.65
CA LEU A 5 -12.25 10.02 5.92
C LEU A 5 -10.97 10.25 6.74
N LEU A 6 -11.05 10.14 8.08
CA LEU A 6 -9.91 10.28 9.00
C LEU A 6 -9.48 8.96 9.66
N THR A 7 -10.27 7.89 9.58
CA THR A 7 -9.93 6.52 10.06
C THR A 7 -9.29 5.66 8.98
N ASN A 8 -9.34 6.07 7.71
CA ASN A 8 -8.70 5.39 6.57
C ASN A 8 -7.55 6.20 5.96
N TRP A 9 -6.91 7.08 6.73
CA TRP A 9 -5.64 7.67 6.32
C TRP A 9 -4.53 6.64 6.54
N HIS A 10 -4.50 5.66 5.63
CA HIS A 10 -3.77 4.39 5.71
C HIS A 10 -2.33 4.63 6.24
N PRO A 11 -2.03 4.43 7.55
CA PRO A 11 -0.66 4.55 8.06
C PRO A 11 0.28 3.60 7.31
N MET A 12 -0.27 2.53 6.74
CA MET A 12 0.43 1.64 5.80
C MET A 12 1.00 2.32 4.56
N ARG A 13 0.44 3.44 4.08
CA ARG A 13 0.99 4.22 2.96
C ARG A 13 2.29 4.90 3.37
N TRP A 14 2.32 5.49 4.56
CA TRP A 14 3.54 6.07 5.13
C TRP A 14 4.60 5.00 5.44
N ILE A 15 4.18 3.85 5.96
CA ILE A 15 5.08 2.69 6.17
C ILE A 15 5.67 2.21 4.84
N ARG A 16 4.86 2.04 3.79
CA ARG A 16 5.35 1.67 2.45
C ARG A 16 6.31 2.71 1.87
N LEU A 17 6.05 4.01 2.07
CA LEU A 17 6.98 5.07 1.67
C LEU A 17 8.30 4.99 2.44
N ALA A 18 8.25 4.79 3.76
CA ALA A 18 9.45 4.69 4.60
C ALA A 18 10.32 3.48 4.21
N ILE A 19 9.68 2.32 3.97
CA ILE A 19 10.39 1.12 3.49
C ILE A 19 10.98 1.35 2.09
N GLY A 20 10.22 1.96 1.18
CA GLY A 20 10.71 2.31 -0.15
C GLY A 20 11.94 3.22 -0.11
N LEU A 21 11.90 4.30 0.69
CA LEU A 21 13.04 5.21 0.88
C LEU A 21 14.26 4.50 1.48
N PHE A 22 14.04 3.64 2.48
CA PHE A 22 15.11 2.87 3.10
C PHE A 22 15.78 1.93 2.07
N LEU A 23 15.00 1.25 1.25
CA LEU A 23 15.51 0.38 0.20
C LEU A 23 16.27 1.15 -0.89
N ILE A 24 15.85 2.38 -1.24
CA ILE A 24 16.63 3.26 -2.13
C ILE A 24 18.01 3.53 -1.53
N GLN A 25 18.08 3.91 -0.25
CA GLN A 25 19.35 4.18 0.42
C GLN A 25 20.27 2.96 0.37
N GLN A 26 19.72 1.77 0.63
CA GLN A 26 20.48 0.52 0.53
C GLN A 26 20.89 0.19 -0.90
N ALA A 27 20.05 0.47 -1.90
CA ALA A 27 20.38 0.28 -3.30
C ALA A 27 21.57 1.15 -3.72
N ILE A 28 21.64 2.39 -3.22
CA ILE A 28 22.77 3.30 -3.48
C ILE A 28 24.04 2.79 -2.79
N GLN A 29 23.94 2.38 -1.52
CA GLN A 29 25.09 1.95 -0.72
C GLN A 29 25.70 0.63 -1.22
N TYR A 30 24.87 -0.36 -1.58
CA TYR A 30 25.32 -1.68 -2.02
C TYR A 30 25.41 -1.81 -3.55
N GLN A 31 24.94 -0.82 -4.33
CA GLN A 31 24.91 -0.83 -5.81
C GLN A 31 24.24 -2.09 -6.40
N GLN A 32 23.34 -2.72 -5.65
CA GLN A 32 22.66 -3.95 -6.04
C GLN A 32 21.33 -3.60 -6.72
N LEU A 33 21.19 -3.98 -8.00
CA LEU A 33 19.98 -3.73 -8.80
C LEU A 33 18.70 -4.26 -8.15
N LEU A 34 18.78 -5.38 -7.43
CA LEU A 34 17.63 -6.01 -6.78
C LEU A 34 16.98 -5.10 -5.72
N PHE A 35 17.77 -4.35 -4.94
CA PHE A 35 17.22 -3.39 -3.97
C PHE A 35 16.55 -2.21 -4.65
N GLY A 36 17.11 -1.72 -5.76
CA GLY A 36 16.50 -0.65 -6.56
C GLY A 36 15.16 -1.08 -7.14
N PHE A 37 15.07 -2.30 -7.68
CA PHE A 37 13.81 -2.87 -8.17
C PHE A 37 12.75 -2.98 -7.07
N MET A 38 13.13 -3.53 -5.91
CA MET A 38 12.21 -3.69 -4.78
C MET A 38 11.73 -2.32 -4.25
N ALA A 39 12.62 -1.34 -4.17
CA ALA A 39 12.28 0.02 -3.77
C ALA A 39 11.29 0.68 -4.74
N ALA A 40 11.55 0.57 -6.05
CA ALA A 40 10.66 1.08 -7.09
C ALA A 40 9.27 0.44 -7.01
N PHE A 41 9.20 -0.88 -6.77
CA PHE A 41 7.95 -1.60 -6.59
C PHE A 41 7.14 -1.10 -5.39
N PHE A 42 7.75 -0.94 -4.21
CA PHE A 42 7.06 -0.45 -3.01
C PHE A 42 6.63 1.02 -3.14
N LEU A 43 7.43 1.87 -3.79
CA LEU A 43 7.07 3.26 -4.07
C LEU A 43 5.92 3.35 -5.07
N PHE A 44 5.96 2.54 -6.13
CA PHE A 44 4.88 2.47 -7.12
C PHE A 44 3.56 2.08 -6.45
N GLN A 45 3.54 1.03 -5.62
CA GLN A 45 2.34 0.63 -4.86
C GLN A 45 1.82 1.74 -3.93
N SER A 46 2.72 2.53 -3.36
CA SER A 46 2.36 3.64 -2.46
C SER A 46 1.74 4.84 -3.21
N ILE A 47 2.23 5.11 -4.42
CA ILE A 47 1.74 6.20 -5.28
C ILE A 47 0.38 5.85 -5.88
N PHE A 48 0.28 4.67 -6.48
CA PHE A 48 -0.94 4.25 -7.18
C PHE A 48 -2.00 3.68 -6.22
N ASN A 49 -1.68 3.58 -4.93
CA ASN A 49 -2.49 2.89 -3.91
C ASN A 49 -2.94 1.48 -4.37
N THR A 50 -2.21 0.91 -5.32
CA THR A 50 -2.44 -0.41 -5.91
C THR A 50 -1.63 -1.41 -5.11
N GLY A 51 -2.32 -2.12 -4.23
CA GLY A 51 -1.74 -3.24 -3.51
C GLY A 51 -2.85 -3.92 -2.74
N CYS A 52 -2.84 -5.26 -2.74
CA CYS A 52 -3.64 -6.01 -1.77
C CYS A 52 -3.21 -5.57 -0.38
N SER A 53 -4.04 -4.75 0.28
CA SER A 53 -3.94 -4.53 1.71
C SER A 53 -4.07 -5.89 2.43
N LEU A 54 -3.70 -5.98 3.70
CA LEU A 54 -3.83 -7.22 4.49
C LEU A 54 -5.28 -7.77 4.51
N ASN A 55 -6.26 -6.97 4.09
CA ASN A 55 -7.66 -7.35 3.89
C ASN A 55 -8.03 -7.85 2.47
N GLY A 56 -7.05 -8.09 1.60
CA GLY A 56 -7.27 -8.62 0.25
C GLY A 56 -8.12 -7.70 -0.64
N CYS A 57 -8.32 -8.10 -1.89
CA CYS A 57 -9.36 -7.53 -2.72
C CYS A 57 -10.71 -7.80 -2.04
N SER A 58 -11.20 -6.84 -1.25
CA SER A 58 -12.54 -6.92 -0.67
C SER A 58 -13.54 -6.86 -1.82
N VAL A 59 -13.98 -8.03 -2.28
CA VAL A 59 -15.19 -8.16 -3.08
C VAL A 59 -16.31 -7.46 -2.30
N PRO A 60 -17.03 -6.51 -2.90
CA PRO A 60 -18.12 -5.84 -2.19
C PRO A 60 -19.09 -6.91 -1.68
N PRO A 61 -19.50 -6.87 -0.40
CA PRO A 61 -20.44 -7.85 0.12
C PRO A 61 -21.71 -7.79 -0.74
N LEU A 62 -22.14 -8.93 -1.28
CA LEU A 62 -23.41 -9.00 -2.01
C LEU A 62 -24.50 -8.44 -1.10
N LYS A 63 -25.13 -7.34 -1.54
CA LYS A 63 -26.31 -6.76 -0.88
C LYS A 63 -27.42 -7.81 -0.95
N LYS A 64 -27.56 -8.63 0.10
CA LYS A 64 -28.70 -9.54 0.27
C LYS A 64 -29.93 -8.66 0.47
N ASN A 65 -30.65 -8.36 -0.61
CA ASN A 65 -31.99 -7.80 -0.51
C ASN A 65 -32.87 -8.86 0.16
N LYS A 66 -33.01 -8.76 1.48
CA LYS A 66 -34.13 -9.36 2.20
C LYS A 66 -35.37 -8.58 1.79
N ASN A 67 -36.03 -9.05 0.75
CA ASN A 67 -37.42 -8.73 0.53
C ASN A 67 -38.19 -9.86 1.23
N GLU A 68 -38.62 -9.55 2.44
CA GLU A 68 -39.63 -10.28 3.21
C GLU A 68 -41.00 -9.76 2.76
#